data_AF-A0A930TZT6-F1
#
_entry.id   AF-A0A930TZT6-F1
#
_cell.length_a   1.000
_cell.length_b   1.000
_cell.length_c   1.000
_cell.angle_alpha   90.00
_cell.angle_beta   90.00
_cell.angle_gamma   90.00
#
_symmetry.space_group_name_H-M   'P 1'
#
loop_
_entity.id
_entity.type
_entity.pdbx_description
1 polymer ?
#
loop_
_entity_poly.entity_id
_entity_poly.type
_entity_poly.pdbx_seq_one_letter_code
_entity_poly.pdbx_strand_id
1 'polypeptide(L)'
;MLSQDDLLYFIHIPKTAGTTLISLLDAKFDVNEIFPAQLWKELAKIPPDQIGKYRFYRGHFGANGLKSLLPKEPVCLTMLRQPIPLALSTYKFVLREPGTRVHSLAKSSQMSFADFVSHPKTCTRISNKQTRNLSFDIHSAPPNDPVFHYNESRDRVDQWLEKYRITYSDSESLERAKQKLDDCAFFGLVERFNESMALMSYTFGWSPVGTTSKLREATSKAEIDALPTDVRDMLEDYNELDTLLYSYADAAFQERLSSMIQHLHDFAKPGEPRPETWDEDPETMQTLLDRHYTDCQKQRQIPLAEVIRVDFAHALSGSGWHHREKVAVDQTYFRWTGPSTTSTLDVPLSQQADVRVTFRVINAVESGIIDSLSLSVNDTHVALALLDGKGTVVRTYQAVVPKELLESDRPFTRFTFQVAQTRSPRDQESWQSDMRQLGVALHWMDIHPVEMTDDHPIPPLTQYKNVATVRDLKRLRHRLRRRDRLKYLIKTTPGLRSLYSVYKRMTAR
;
A
#
# COMPACT_ATOMS: atom_id res chain seq x y z
N MET A 1 18.89 8.21 -2.83
CA MET A 1 18.06 7.41 -3.77
C MET A 1 18.30 5.93 -3.53
N LEU A 2 17.28 5.08 -3.74
CA LEU A 2 17.42 3.61 -3.66
C LEU A 2 18.01 3.08 -4.98
N SER A 3 19.11 2.33 -4.92
CA SER A 3 19.77 1.74 -6.09
C SER A 3 19.07 0.45 -6.55
N GLN A 4 19.35 0.00 -7.79
CA GLN A 4 18.75 -1.24 -8.31
C GLN A 4 19.17 -2.49 -7.53
N ASP A 5 20.36 -2.52 -6.95
CA ASP A 5 20.79 -3.68 -6.18
C ASP A 5 20.34 -3.62 -4.70
N ASP A 6 19.87 -2.48 -4.20
CA ASP A 6 19.55 -2.31 -2.79
C ASP A 6 18.37 -3.20 -2.34
N LEU A 7 18.47 -3.68 -1.11
CA LEU A 7 17.35 -4.30 -0.40
C LEU A 7 16.63 -3.21 0.38
N LEU A 8 15.31 -3.14 0.25
CA LEU A 8 14.47 -2.25 1.05
C LEU A 8 13.75 -3.07 2.11
N TYR A 9 13.82 -2.63 3.37
CA TYR A 9 13.07 -3.22 4.47
C TYR A 9 12.15 -2.19 5.13
N PHE A 10 10.84 -2.39 4.98
CA PHE A 10 9.84 -1.68 5.78
C PHE A 10 9.62 -2.39 7.12
N ILE A 11 10.18 -1.82 8.18
CA ILE A 11 9.99 -2.24 9.57
C ILE A 11 8.55 -1.89 9.97
N HIS A 12 7.60 -2.76 9.64
CA HIS A 12 6.19 -2.45 9.80
C HIS A 12 5.75 -2.63 11.26
N ILE A 13 5.53 -1.52 11.94
CA ILE A 13 4.88 -1.47 13.25
C ILE A 13 3.35 -1.59 13.07
N PRO A 14 2.67 -2.60 13.66
CA PRO A 14 1.24 -2.73 13.48
C PRO A 14 0.48 -1.49 13.94
N LYS A 15 -0.42 -0.99 13.08
CA LYS A 15 -1.34 0.14 13.31
C LYS A 15 -0.75 1.55 13.12
N THR A 16 0.41 1.67 12.49
CA THR A 16 1.03 2.96 12.09
C THR A 16 0.81 3.28 10.59
N ALA A 17 -0.45 3.27 10.14
CA ALA A 17 -0.85 3.47 8.74
C ALA A 17 -0.28 2.46 7.70
N GLY A 18 0.20 1.31 8.17
CA GLY A 18 0.88 0.33 7.31
C GLY A 18 0.09 -0.18 6.10
N THR A 19 -1.24 -0.33 6.13
CA THR A 19 -1.99 -0.82 4.95
C THR A 19 -1.88 0.12 3.75
N THR A 20 -1.94 1.43 3.97
CA THR A 20 -1.78 2.44 2.91
C THR A 20 -0.35 2.46 2.42
N LEU A 21 0.62 2.55 3.35
CA LEU A 21 2.03 2.62 2.98
C LEU A 21 2.52 1.34 2.27
N ILE A 22 2.10 0.17 2.73
CA ILE A 22 2.35 -1.11 2.06
C ILE A 22 1.92 -1.06 0.60
N SER A 23 0.72 -0.56 0.34
CA SER A 23 0.17 -0.50 -1.02
C SER A 23 0.98 0.43 -1.93
N LEU A 24 1.49 1.53 -1.37
CA LEU A 24 2.35 2.48 -2.07
C LEU A 24 3.74 1.87 -2.33
N LEU A 25 4.33 1.19 -1.35
CA LEU A 25 5.63 0.55 -1.48
C LEU A 25 5.58 -0.65 -2.43
N ASP A 26 4.54 -1.49 -2.37
CA ASP A 26 4.32 -2.60 -3.32
C ASP A 26 4.26 -2.11 -4.77
N ALA A 27 3.82 -0.87 -4.99
CA ALA A 27 3.82 -0.26 -6.32
C ALA A 27 5.21 0.06 -6.83
N LYS A 28 6.25 0.10 -6.00
CA LYS A 28 7.62 0.42 -6.39
C LYS A 28 8.46 -0.81 -6.75
N PHE A 29 7.87 -2.01 -6.70
CA PHE A 29 8.55 -3.27 -6.98
C PHE A 29 7.73 -4.18 -7.91
N ASP A 30 8.45 -5.00 -8.67
CA ASP A 30 7.83 -6.14 -9.35
C ASP A 30 7.25 -7.13 -8.34
N VAL A 31 6.14 -7.81 -8.65
CA VAL A 31 5.55 -8.81 -7.75
C VAL A 31 6.54 -9.88 -7.27
N ASN A 32 7.52 -10.24 -8.10
CA ASN A 32 8.50 -11.28 -7.80
C ASN A 32 9.67 -10.75 -6.96
N GLU A 33 9.84 -9.43 -6.86
CA GLU A 33 10.83 -8.79 -6.00
C GLU A 33 10.33 -8.62 -4.56
N ILE A 34 9.04 -8.85 -4.30
CA ILE A 34 8.41 -8.65 -2.99
C ILE A 34 8.45 -9.95 -2.19
N PHE A 35 9.09 -9.91 -1.02
CA PHE A 35 9.10 -11.03 -0.09
C PHE A 35 7.67 -11.37 0.38
N PRO A 36 7.21 -12.62 0.21
CA PRO A 36 5.80 -12.95 0.37
C PRO A 36 5.34 -13.04 1.83
N ALA A 37 6.26 -13.29 2.77
CA ALA A 37 5.91 -13.40 4.19
C ALA A 37 5.89 -12.01 4.86
N GLN A 38 4.86 -11.77 5.67
CA GLN A 38 4.72 -10.58 6.49
C GLN A 38 4.72 -10.89 7.99
N LEU A 39 4.64 -12.18 8.35
CA LEU A 39 4.65 -12.68 9.72
C LEU A 39 5.71 -13.77 9.89
N TRP A 40 6.26 -13.92 11.09
CA TRP A 40 7.22 -14.97 11.42
C TRP A 40 6.73 -16.39 11.06
N LYS A 41 5.46 -16.70 11.30
CA LYS A 41 4.85 -17.99 10.93
C LYS A 41 4.79 -18.24 9.41
N GLU A 42 4.83 -17.20 8.60
CA GLU A 42 4.87 -17.30 7.13
C GLU A 42 6.31 -17.45 6.67
N LEU A 43 7.23 -16.69 7.28
CA LEU A 43 8.66 -16.78 7.04
C LEU A 43 9.20 -18.19 7.37
N ALA A 44 8.74 -18.79 8.47
CA ALA A 44 9.05 -20.16 8.88
C ALA A 44 8.74 -21.24 7.81
N LYS A 45 7.94 -20.91 6.79
CA LYS A 45 7.57 -21.83 5.70
C LYS A 45 8.46 -21.66 4.46
N ILE A 46 9.34 -20.67 4.47
CA ILE A 46 10.21 -20.32 3.35
C ILE A 46 11.61 -20.86 3.67
N PRO A 47 12.20 -21.69 2.80
CA PRO A 47 13.56 -22.16 3.00
C PRO A 47 14.55 -20.98 3.11
N PRO A 48 15.49 -20.99 4.08
CA PRO A 48 16.41 -19.87 4.32
C PRO A 48 17.19 -19.41 3.08
N ASP A 49 17.60 -20.34 2.20
CA ASP A 49 18.31 -20.06 0.94
C ASP A 49 17.45 -19.31 -0.10
N GLN A 50 16.14 -19.26 0.10
CA GLN A 50 15.20 -18.53 -0.75
C GLN A 50 14.91 -17.12 -0.21
N ILE A 51 15.16 -16.87 1.08
CA ILE A 51 14.82 -15.57 1.70
C ILE A 51 15.60 -14.44 1.05
N GLY A 52 16.89 -14.62 0.77
CA GLY A 52 17.75 -13.58 0.20
C GLY A 52 17.51 -13.22 -1.27
N LYS A 53 16.50 -13.81 -1.94
CA LYS A 53 16.25 -13.62 -3.38
C LYS A 53 15.36 -12.41 -3.71
N TYR A 54 14.79 -11.78 -2.69
CA TYR A 54 13.85 -10.67 -2.85
C TYR A 54 14.55 -9.33 -2.62
N ARG A 55 13.98 -8.26 -3.17
CA ARG A 55 14.49 -6.89 -2.98
C ARG A 55 13.68 -6.09 -1.99
N PHE A 56 12.40 -6.41 -1.81
CA PHE A 56 11.53 -5.69 -0.88
C PHE A 56 10.99 -6.59 0.22
N TYR A 57 11.32 -6.26 1.46
CA TYR A 57 10.85 -6.93 2.66
C TYR A 57 9.92 -6.00 3.43
N ARG A 58 8.80 -6.55 3.91
CA ARG A 58 7.87 -5.82 4.76
C ARG A 58 7.11 -6.77 5.66
N GLY A 59 6.99 -6.42 6.93
CA GLY A 59 6.28 -7.28 7.87
C GLY A 59 6.61 -7.00 9.32
N HIS A 60 6.03 -7.81 10.18
CA HIS A 60 6.14 -7.69 11.63
C HIS A 60 7.33 -8.48 12.16
N PHE A 61 8.52 -8.21 11.61
CA PHE A 61 9.77 -8.89 11.98
C PHE A 61 10.61 -8.11 13.00
N GLY A 62 10.27 -6.84 13.26
CA GLY A 62 11.06 -5.96 14.14
C GLY A 62 12.34 -5.47 13.45
N ALA A 63 13.02 -4.50 14.06
CA ALA A 63 14.10 -3.78 13.40
C ALA A 63 15.26 -4.66 12.91
N ASN A 64 15.76 -5.57 13.75
CA ASN A 64 16.90 -6.42 13.38
C ASN A 64 16.50 -7.89 13.15
N GLY A 65 15.21 -8.20 13.08
CA GLY A 65 14.73 -9.59 12.99
C GLY A 65 15.12 -10.31 11.71
N LEU A 66 15.23 -9.59 10.58
CA LEU A 66 15.67 -10.18 9.32
C LEU A 66 17.18 -10.11 9.09
N LYS A 67 17.92 -9.41 9.95
CA LYS A 67 19.33 -9.03 9.71
C LYS A 67 20.22 -10.22 9.38
N SER A 68 20.08 -11.33 10.11
CA SER A 68 20.86 -12.56 9.92
C SER A 68 20.40 -13.43 8.74
N LEU A 69 19.24 -13.13 8.16
CA LEU A 69 18.63 -13.90 7.06
C LEU A 69 18.84 -13.24 5.68
N LEU A 70 19.30 -11.98 5.67
CA LEU A 70 19.50 -11.22 4.43
C LEU A 70 20.96 -11.30 3.97
N PRO A 71 21.22 -11.30 2.66
CA PRO A 71 22.58 -11.40 2.12
C PRO A 71 23.41 -10.12 2.33
N LYS A 72 22.75 -9.00 2.66
CA LYS A 72 23.37 -7.71 2.96
C LYS A 72 22.44 -6.86 3.84
N GLU A 73 23.00 -5.82 4.44
CA GLU A 73 22.22 -4.85 5.21
C GLU A 73 21.18 -4.15 4.33
N PRO A 74 19.90 -4.15 4.72
CA PRO A 74 18.86 -3.47 3.96
C PRO A 74 18.81 -1.98 4.27
N VAL A 75 18.45 -1.19 3.26
CA VAL A 75 17.97 0.17 3.44
C VAL A 75 16.64 0.10 4.20
N CYS A 76 16.61 0.68 5.39
CA CYS A 76 15.45 0.58 6.27
C CYS A 76 14.54 1.79 6.15
N LEU A 77 13.24 1.54 6.31
CA LEU A 77 12.25 2.58 6.55
C LEU A 77 11.20 2.14 7.57
N THR A 78 10.54 3.11 8.22
CA THR A 78 9.45 2.83 9.17
C THR A 78 8.39 3.94 9.23
N MET A 79 7.32 3.72 9.98
CA MET A 79 6.29 4.71 10.30
C MET A 79 5.94 4.62 11.78
N LEU A 80 5.91 5.78 12.45
CA LEU A 80 5.52 5.93 13.83
C LEU A 80 4.15 6.59 13.95
N ARG A 81 3.57 6.47 15.14
CA ARG A 81 2.30 7.09 15.53
C ARG A 81 2.38 7.53 16.98
N GLN A 82 1.63 8.56 17.35
CA GLN A 82 1.51 8.91 18.76
C GLN A 82 1.06 7.70 19.61
N PRO A 83 1.67 7.46 20.80
CA PRO A 83 1.49 6.19 21.52
C PRO A 83 0.05 5.92 21.98
N ILE A 84 -0.65 6.96 22.45
CA ILE A 84 -2.02 6.81 22.97
C ILE A 84 -3.04 6.53 21.84
N PRO A 85 -3.06 7.30 20.72
CA PRO A 85 -3.82 6.91 19.54
C PRO A 85 -3.47 5.53 18.98
N LEU A 86 -2.20 5.11 19.08
CA LEU A 86 -1.75 3.78 18.68
C LEU A 86 -2.35 2.68 19.58
N ALA A 87 -2.44 2.91 20.89
CA ALA A 87 -3.07 2.00 21.85
C ALA A 87 -4.56 1.80 21.52
N LEU A 88 -5.31 2.90 21.34
CA LEU A 88 -6.73 2.84 20.94
C LEU A 88 -6.93 2.12 19.61
N SER A 89 -6.07 2.39 18.63
CA SER A 89 -6.13 1.71 17.32
C SER A 89 -5.83 0.22 17.41
N THR A 90 -4.96 -0.17 18.33
CA THR A 90 -4.63 -1.57 18.63
C THR A 90 -5.84 -2.28 19.26
N TYR A 91 -6.49 -1.67 20.26
CA TYR A 91 -7.72 -2.19 20.86
C TYR A 91 -8.82 -2.40 19.82
N LYS A 92 -9.13 -1.39 19.02
CA LYS A 92 -10.15 -1.49 17.95
C LYS A 92 -9.83 -2.57 16.92
N PHE A 93 -8.55 -2.78 16.63
CA PHE A 93 -8.11 -3.85 15.74
C PHE A 93 -8.31 -5.22 16.38
N VAL A 94 -7.90 -5.41 17.64
CA VAL A 94 -8.11 -6.66 18.38
C VAL A 94 -9.58 -7.06 18.39
N LEU A 95 -10.50 -6.13 18.66
CA LEU A 95 -11.93 -6.42 18.67
C LEU A 95 -12.50 -6.87 17.32
N ARG A 96 -11.89 -6.43 16.21
CA ARG A 96 -12.33 -6.76 14.86
C ARG A 96 -11.68 -8.04 14.33
N GLU A 97 -10.45 -8.33 14.73
CA GLU A 97 -9.62 -9.35 14.09
C GLU A 97 -9.50 -10.64 14.93
N PRO A 98 -10.22 -11.72 14.55
CA PRO A 98 -10.25 -12.97 15.32
C PRO A 98 -8.88 -13.65 15.45
N GLY A 99 -7.95 -13.38 14.53
CA GLY A 99 -6.60 -13.95 14.55
C GLY A 99 -5.67 -13.40 15.64
N THR A 100 -6.08 -12.38 16.39
CA THR A 100 -5.25 -11.78 17.45
C THR A 100 -5.34 -12.58 18.76
N ARG A 101 -4.23 -12.70 19.50
CA ARG A 101 -4.13 -13.59 20.69
C ARG A 101 -5.16 -13.29 21.78
N VAL A 102 -5.54 -12.02 21.93
CA VAL A 102 -6.47 -11.56 22.97
C VAL A 102 -7.86 -11.24 22.42
N HIS A 103 -8.15 -11.56 21.15
CA HIS A 103 -9.47 -11.31 20.55
C HIS A 103 -10.58 -11.97 21.36
N SER A 104 -10.49 -13.28 21.58
CA SER A 104 -11.54 -14.04 22.26
C SER A 104 -11.79 -13.49 23.66
N LEU A 105 -10.73 -13.20 24.42
CA LEU A 105 -10.82 -12.59 25.75
C LEU A 105 -11.52 -11.22 25.69
N ALA A 106 -11.03 -10.31 24.84
CA ALA A 106 -11.58 -8.96 24.75
C ALA A 106 -13.04 -8.97 24.28
N LYS A 107 -13.39 -9.85 23.34
CA LYS A 107 -14.74 -9.93 22.75
C LYS A 107 -15.73 -10.65 23.66
N SER A 108 -15.36 -11.76 24.28
CA SER A 108 -16.24 -12.52 25.17
C SER A 108 -16.57 -11.75 26.44
N SER A 109 -15.59 -11.03 26.98
CA SER A 109 -15.75 -10.20 28.17
C SER A 109 -16.33 -8.81 27.86
N GLN A 110 -16.65 -8.53 26.58
CA GLN A 110 -17.15 -7.23 26.11
C GLN A 110 -16.32 -6.04 26.65
N MET A 111 -14.99 -6.21 26.69
CA MET A 111 -14.09 -5.23 27.30
C MET A 111 -14.28 -3.86 26.67
N SER A 112 -14.49 -2.85 27.51
CA SER A 112 -14.30 -1.46 27.12
C SER A 112 -12.82 -1.17 26.85
N PHE A 113 -12.51 0.01 26.32
CA PHE A 113 -11.10 0.38 26.17
C PHE A 113 -10.40 0.50 27.54
N ALA A 114 -11.11 1.00 28.57
CA ALA A 114 -10.59 1.06 29.93
C ALA A 114 -10.28 -0.35 30.48
N ASP A 115 -11.19 -1.31 30.34
CA ASP A 115 -10.95 -2.70 30.77
C ASP A 115 -9.75 -3.30 30.03
N PHE A 116 -9.60 -2.98 28.75
CA PHE A 116 -8.48 -3.46 27.94
C PHE A 116 -7.14 -2.90 28.40
N VAL A 117 -7.09 -1.65 28.86
CA VAL A 117 -5.89 -1.03 29.45
C VAL A 117 -5.57 -1.65 30.80
N SER A 118 -6.56 -1.78 31.69
CA SER A 118 -6.36 -2.22 33.07
C SER A 118 -6.09 -3.73 33.19
N HIS A 119 -6.46 -4.54 32.19
CA HIS A 119 -6.36 -5.99 32.30
C HIS A 119 -4.94 -6.53 32.02
N PRO A 120 -4.34 -7.36 32.92
CA PRO A 120 -2.93 -7.78 32.84
C PRO A 120 -2.50 -8.48 31.53
N LYS A 121 -3.42 -9.21 30.89
CA LYS A 121 -3.11 -9.91 29.62
C LYS A 121 -3.13 -8.99 28.40
N THR A 122 -3.90 -7.91 28.43
CA THR A 122 -4.16 -7.03 27.28
C THR A 122 -3.27 -5.79 27.31
N CYS A 123 -2.90 -5.27 28.49
CA CYS A 123 -1.99 -4.13 28.64
C CYS A 123 -0.67 -4.35 27.88
N THR A 124 -0.10 -5.56 27.93
CA THR A 124 1.15 -5.90 27.20
C THR A 124 1.07 -5.69 25.68
N ARG A 125 -0.14 -5.67 25.10
CA ARG A 125 -0.36 -5.44 23.66
C ARG A 125 -0.24 -3.98 23.27
N ILE A 126 -0.35 -3.07 24.24
CA ILE A 126 -0.33 -1.61 24.02
C ILE A 126 0.92 -0.94 24.59
N SER A 127 1.58 -1.52 25.59
CA SER A 127 2.78 -0.91 26.21
C SER A 127 3.97 -0.81 25.27
N ASN A 128 4.65 0.34 25.20
CA ASN A 128 5.94 0.57 24.51
C ASN A 128 6.10 -0.21 23.19
N LYS A 129 5.09 -0.22 22.33
CA LYS A 129 5.06 -1.09 21.13
C LYS A 129 6.11 -0.68 20.11
N GLN A 130 6.34 0.61 19.94
CA GLN A 130 7.23 1.15 18.92
C GLN A 130 8.68 0.94 19.34
N THR A 131 9.01 1.28 20.58
CA THR A 131 10.31 1.04 21.20
C THR A 131 10.66 -0.44 21.14
N ARG A 132 9.77 -1.34 21.59
CA ARG A 132 10.00 -2.80 21.52
C ARG A 132 10.19 -3.32 20.09
N ASN A 133 9.57 -2.69 19.10
CA ASN A 133 9.71 -3.11 17.70
C ASN A 133 11.03 -2.62 17.10
N LEU A 134 11.40 -1.37 17.37
CA LEU A 134 12.61 -0.74 16.84
C LEU A 134 13.89 -1.16 17.58
N SER A 135 13.77 -1.61 18.83
CA SER A 135 14.86 -2.24 19.58
C SER A 135 14.92 -3.76 19.40
N PHE A 136 13.96 -4.36 18.68
CA PHE A 136 13.88 -5.80 18.51
C PHE A 136 15.15 -6.37 17.89
N ASP A 137 15.70 -7.38 18.55
CA ASP A 137 16.90 -8.07 18.13
C ASP A 137 16.83 -9.55 18.53
N ILE A 138 17.44 -10.39 17.71
CA ILE A 138 17.54 -11.83 17.93
C ILE A 138 18.97 -12.26 17.69
N HIS A 139 19.44 -13.24 18.47
CA HIS A 139 20.68 -13.93 18.15
C HIS A 139 20.55 -14.58 16.77
N SER A 140 21.66 -14.60 16.01
CA SER A 140 21.72 -15.31 14.74
C SER A 140 21.31 -16.77 14.96
N ALA A 141 20.12 -17.11 14.49
CA ALA A 141 19.65 -18.47 14.59
C ALA A 141 20.43 -19.35 13.61
N PRO A 142 20.68 -20.63 13.95
CA PRO A 142 21.35 -21.53 13.04
C PRO A 142 20.59 -21.58 11.70
N PRO A 143 21.27 -21.50 10.54
CA PRO A 143 20.63 -21.60 9.23
C PRO A 143 19.79 -22.87 9.01
N ASN A 144 20.01 -23.89 9.84
CA ASN A 144 19.34 -25.20 9.79
C ASN A 144 18.39 -25.43 10.99
N ASP A 145 17.94 -24.37 11.67
CA ASP A 145 16.98 -24.52 12.77
C ASP A 145 15.68 -25.16 12.25
N PRO A 146 15.19 -26.26 12.86
CA PRO A 146 13.99 -26.95 12.41
C PRO A 146 12.77 -26.03 12.23
N VAL A 147 12.71 -24.89 12.94
CA VAL A 147 11.58 -23.96 12.83
C VAL A 147 11.36 -23.43 11.40
N PHE A 148 12.40 -23.36 10.56
CA PHE A 148 12.33 -22.86 9.18
C PHE A 148 12.11 -23.94 8.13
N HIS A 149 11.99 -25.21 8.54
CA HIS A 149 11.94 -26.37 7.64
C HIS A 149 10.64 -27.16 7.72
N TYR A 150 9.72 -26.79 8.62
CA TYR A 150 8.43 -27.44 8.78
C TYR A 150 7.31 -26.40 8.82
N ASN A 151 6.10 -26.78 8.41
CA ASN A 151 4.88 -25.96 8.54
C ASN A 151 4.49 -25.86 10.03
N GLU A 152 5.33 -25.20 10.81
CA GLU A 152 5.28 -25.18 12.27
C GLU A 152 4.07 -24.42 12.77
N SER A 153 3.59 -24.81 13.95
CA SER A 153 2.53 -24.10 14.62
C SER A 153 3.00 -22.70 15.03
N ARG A 154 2.05 -21.77 15.12
CA ARG A 154 2.30 -20.41 15.63
C ARG A 154 3.03 -20.44 16.98
N ASP A 155 2.63 -21.37 17.86
CA ASP A 155 3.16 -21.47 19.21
C ASP A 155 4.64 -21.88 19.21
N ARG A 156 5.07 -22.74 18.29
CA ARG A 156 6.48 -23.13 18.16
C ARG A 156 7.36 -22.00 17.65
N VAL A 157 6.88 -21.25 16.66
CA VAL A 157 7.56 -20.05 16.17
C VAL A 157 7.69 -19.00 17.28
N ASP A 158 6.63 -18.84 18.08
CA ASP A 158 6.62 -17.93 19.23
C ASP A 158 7.63 -18.36 20.31
N GLN A 159 7.72 -19.66 20.62
CA GLN A 159 8.72 -20.21 21.55
C GLN A 159 10.15 -20.02 21.03
N TRP A 160 10.35 -20.23 19.73
CA TRP A 160 11.63 -19.99 19.08
C TRP A 160 12.04 -18.52 19.19
N LEU A 161 11.12 -17.59 18.91
CA LEU A 161 11.40 -16.16 19.04
C LEU A 161 11.80 -15.80 20.47
N GLU A 162 11.07 -16.30 21.47
CA GLU A 162 11.38 -16.03 22.88
C GLU A 162 12.75 -16.58 23.28
N LYS A 163 13.12 -17.76 22.76
CA LYS A 163 14.42 -18.40 23.03
C LYS A 163 15.60 -17.59 22.49
N TYR A 164 15.48 -17.02 21.29
CA TYR A 164 16.59 -16.33 20.61
C TYR A 164 16.54 -14.81 20.75
N ARG A 165 15.48 -14.24 21.31
CA ARG A 165 15.34 -12.80 21.51
C ARG A 165 16.39 -12.28 22.48
N ILE A 166 17.00 -11.15 22.11
CA ILE A 166 17.88 -10.39 23.00
C ILE A 166 17.01 -9.44 23.81
N THR A 167 17.20 -9.46 25.13
CA THR A 167 16.50 -8.57 26.06
C THR A 167 17.44 -7.48 26.52
N TYR A 168 16.97 -6.24 26.46
CA TYR A 168 17.69 -5.04 26.88
C TYR A 168 16.94 -4.40 28.05
N SER A 169 17.63 -3.60 28.85
CA SER A 169 16.97 -2.67 29.78
C SER A 169 16.12 -1.65 29.00
N ASP A 170 15.27 -0.92 29.71
CA ASP A 170 14.39 0.08 29.11
C ASP A 170 15.18 1.24 28.48
N SER A 171 16.24 1.70 29.15
CA SER A 171 17.12 2.75 28.63
C SER A 171 17.87 2.29 27.37
N GLU A 172 18.45 1.09 27.39
CA GLU A 172 19.12 0.51 26.22
C GLU A 172 18.12 0.30 25.07
N SER A 173 16.90 -0.14 25.35
CA SER A 173 15.85 -0.31 24.34
C SER A 173 15.49 1.03 23.68
N LEU A 174 15.34 2.09 24.46
CA LEU A 174 15.04 3.43 23.95
C LEU A 174 16.17 3.95 23.07
N GLU A 175 17.42 3.87 23.52
CA GLU A 175 18.57 4.34 22.74
C GLU A 175 18.76 3.54 21.44
N ARG A 176 18.55 2.22 21.47
CA ARG A 176 18.56 1.40 20.25
C ARG A 176 17.45 1.78 19.29
N ALA A 177 16.26 2.08 19.80
CA ALA A 177 15.14 2.50 18.97
C ALA A 177 15.42 3.85 18.30
N LYS A 178 16.00 4.82 19.02
CA LYS A 178 16.44 6.12 18.46
C LYS A 178 17.51 5.93 17.39
N GLN A 179 18.57 5.18 17.69
CA GLN A 179 19.62 4.88 16.72
C GLN A 179 19.06 4.21 15.46
N LYS A 180 18.08 3.30 15.60
CA LYS A 180 17.45 2.69 14.44
C LYS A 180 16.69 3.70 13.58
N LEU A 181 16.08 4.74 14.15
CA LEU A 181 15.45 5.82 13.40
C LEU A 181 16.49 6.65 12.64
N ASP A 182 17.62 6.94 13.27
CA ASP A 182 18.74 7.63 12.63
C ASP A 182 19.27 6.84 11.43
N ASP A 183 19.47 5.54 11.60
CA ASP A 183 19.95 4.63 10.56
C ASP A 183 18.93 4.43 9.41
N CYS A 184 17.64 4.70 9.64
CA CYS A 184 16.63 4.57 8.60
C CYS A 184 16.83 5.68 7.56
N ALA A 185 16.87 5.29 6.28
CA ALA A 185 16.85 6.24 5.17
C ALA A 185 15.60 7.13 5.24
N PHE A 186 14.47 6.56 5.69
CA PHE A 186 13.23 7.29 5.89
C PHE A 186 12.48 6.78 7.12
N PHE A 187 11.88 7.69 7.90
CA PHE A 187 10.75 7.37 8.75
C PHE A 187 9.71 8.48 8.66
N GLY A 188 8.44 8.13 8.85
CA GLY A 188 7.35 9.10 8.84
C GLY A 188 6.45 8.99 10.07
N LEU A 189 5.53 9.94 10.19
CA LEU A 189 4.61 10.07 11.31
C LEU A 189 3.18 10.02 10.79
N VAL A 190 2.33 9.20 11.41
CA VAL A 190 0.92 9.08 11.01
C VAL A 190 0.20 10.42 11.11
N GLU A 191 0.48 11.19 12.15
CA GLU A 191 -0.08 12.51 12.43
C GLU A 191 0.34 13.56 11.37
N ARG A 192 1.44 13.32 10.66
CA ARG A 192 2.00 14.18 9.59
C ARG A 192 2.09 13.43 8.26
N PHE A 193 1.03 12.69 7.91
CA PHE A 193 1.07 11.70 6.82
C PHE A 193 1.40 12.30 5.43
N ASN A 194 0.81 13.45 5.06
CA ASN A 194 1.09 14.05 3.75
C ASN A 194 2.55 14.52 3.65
N GLU A 195 3.06 15.20 4.67
CA GLU A 195 4.49 15.55 4.79
C GLU A 195 5.38 14.30 4.78
N SER A 196 4.96 13.22 5.45
CA SER A 196 5.69 11.95 5.46
C SER A 196 5.77 11.31 4.07
N MET A 197 4.68 11.35 3.29
CA MET A 197 4.69 10.83 1.92
C MET A 197 5.53 11.70 0.99
N ALA A 198 5.51 13.01 1.17
CA ALA A 198 6.39 13.93 0.45
C ALA A 198 7.88 13.67 0.73
N LEU A 199 8.23 13.56 2.02
CA LEU A 199 9.60 13.26 2.45
C LEU A 199 10.05 11.89 1.93
N MET A 200 9.19 10.87 1.93
CA MET A 200 9.51 9.57 1.33
C MET A 200 9.78 9.69 -0.18
N SER A 201 8.91 10.38 -0.92
CA SER A 201 9.10 10.60 -2.36
C SER A 201 10.41 11.35 -2.65
N TYR A 202 10.74 12.35 -1.83
CA TYR A 202 12.01 13.07 -1.90
C TYR A 202 13.21 12.15 -1.62
N THR A 203 13.25 11.48 -0.46
CA THR A 203 14.36 10.63 -0.03
C THR A 203 14.73 9.56 -1.06
N PHE A 204 13.73 8.93 -1.67
CA PHE A 204 13.96 7.86 -2.63
C PHE A 204 14.00 8.32 -4.09
N GLY A 205 13.68 9.58 -4.38
CA GLY A 205 13.54 10.10 -5.75
C GLY A 205 12.38 9.42 -6.50
N TRP A 206 11.27 9.17 -5.80
CA TRP A 206 10.07 8.55 -6.35
C TRP A 206 9.04 9.61 -6.72
N SER A 207 8.17 9.25 -7.68
CA SER A 207 7.05 10.10 -8.08
C SER A 207 6.22 10.54 -6.86
N PRO A 208 5.79 11.82 -6.80
CA PRO A 208 5.00 12.31 -5.68
C PRO A 208 3.70 11.53 -5.51
N VAL A 209 3.40 11.10 -4.29
CA VAL A 209 2.18 10.30 -4.01
C VAL A 209 0.90 11.14 -4.15
N GLY A 210 0.99 12.46 -4.02
CA GLY A 210 -0.16 13.37 -3.95
C GLY A 210 -0.73 13.50 -2.53
N THR A 211 -1.77 14.32 -2.39
CA THR A 211 -2.45 14.54 -1.11
C THR A 211 -3.43 13.41 -0.81
N THR A 212 -3.41 12.89 0.42
CA THR A 212 -4.38 11.88 0.87
C THR A 212 -5.38 12.49 1.85
N SER A 213 -6.64 12.06 1.78
CA SER A 213 -7.69 12.52 2.70
C SER A 213 -7.67 11.75 4.02
N LYS A 214 -7.31 12.43 5.11
CA LYS A 214 -7.36 11.87 6.48
C LYS A 214 -8.76 12.00 7.08
N LEU A 215 -9.55 10.94 7.03
CA LEU A 215 -10.91 10.92 7.61
C LEU A 215 -11.00 10.40 9.07
N ARG A 216 -9.90 10.05 9.76
CA ARG A 216 -9.95 9.23 11.00
C ARG A 216 -9.36 9.84 12.29
N GLU A 217 -8.75 11.02 12.26
CA GLU A 217 -8.06 11.58 13.43
C GLU A 217 -9.01 12.18 14.48
N ALA A 218 -10.02 12.97 14.06
CA ALA A 218 -10.93 13.65 14.99
C ALA A 218 -11.71 12.71 15.92
N THR A 219 -12.18 11.56 15.43
CA THR A 219 -12.91 10.58 16.24
C THR A 219 -12.04 9.93 17.32
N SER A 220 -10.74 9.75 17.05
CA SER A 220 -9.84 9.10 18.00
C SER A 220 -9.55 10.00 19.20
N LYS A 221 -9.45 11.32 19.00
CA LYS A 221 -9.17 12.29 20.05
C LYS A 221 -10.30 12.37 21.09
N ALA A 222 -11.54 12.53 20.63
CA ALA A 222 -12.70 12.60 21.52
C ALA A 222 -12.87 11.34 22.41
N GLU A 223 -12.56 10.15 21.88
CA GLU A 223 -12.60 8.90 22.66
C GLU A 223 -11.51 8.83 23.73
N ILE A 224 -10.33 9.42 23.49
CA ILE A 224 -9.22 9.46 24.44
C ILE A 224 -9.50 10.50 25.53
N ASP A 225 -9.99 11.68 25.14
CA ASP A 225 -10.32 12.76 26.07
C ASP A 225 -11.45 12.38 27.03
N ALA A 226 -12.34 11.46 26.62
CA ALA A 226 -13.43 10.94 27.44
C ALA A 226 -13.01 9.87 28.47
N LEU A 227 -11.75 9.43 28.50
CA LEU A 227 -11.29 8.39 29.43
C LEU A 227 -11.27 8.87 30.90
N PRO A 228 -11.39 7.95 31.87
CA PRO A 228 -11.05 8.24 33.26
C PRO A 228 -9.57 8.62 33.43
N THR A 229 -9.25 9.46 34.42
CA THR A 229 -7.87 9.94 34.66
C THR A 229 -6.92 8.81 35.01
N ASP A 230 -7.32 7.88 35.88
CA ASP A 230 -6.53 6.69 36.24
C ASP A 230 -6.18 5.82 35.03
N VAL A 231 -7.10 5.73 34.05
CA VAL A 231 -6.86 5.01 32.79
C VAL A 231 -5.88 5.74 31.88
N ARG A 232 -5.91 7.08 31.87
CA ARG A 232 -4.92 7.89 31.14
C ARG A 232 -3.54 7.76 31.77
N ASP A 233 -3.44 7.84 33.09
CA ASP A 233 -2.18 7.69 33.82
C ASP A 233 -1.56 6.31 33.51
N MET A 234 -2.36 5.22 33.58
CA MET A 234 -1.90 3.89 33.16
C MET A 234 -1.41 3.82 31.72
N LEU A 235 -2.11 4.51 30.79
CA LEU A 235 -1.71 4.54 29.39
C LEU A 235 -0.39 5.28 29.19
N GLU A 236 -0.17 6.37 29.92
CA GLU A 236 1.08 7.13 29.92
C GLU A 236 2.22 6.29 30.50
N ASP A 237 2.03 5.67 31.67
CA ASP A 237 3.00 4.79 32.32
C ASP A 237 3.42 3.62 31.42
N TYR A 238 2.44 2.94 30.80
CA TYR A 238 2.72 1.83 29.89
C TYR A 238 3.45 2.25 28.61
N ASN A 239 3.44 3.52 28.26
CA ASN A 239 3.98 4.05 27.01
C ASN A 239 5.03 5.14 27.22
N GLU A 240 5.65 5.23 28.39
CA GLU A 240 6.66 6.24 28.69
C GLU A 240 7.80 6.25 27.64
N LEU A 241 8.35 5.07 27.30
CA LEU A 241 9.42 4.97 26.31
C LEU A 241 8.94 5.33 24.90
N ASP A 242 7.74 4.90 24.52
CA ASP A 242 7.15 5.26 23.23
C ASP A 242 6.88 6.78 23.14
N THR A 243 6.55 7.43 24.25
CA THR A 243 6.39 8.89 24.33
C THR A 243 7.72 9.60 24.13
N LEU A 244 8.78 9.16 24.84
CA LEU A 244 10.13 9.71 24.67
C LEU A 244 10.66 9.49 23.24
N LEU A 245 10.46 8.30 22.69
CA LEU A 245 10.83 7.96 21.32
C LEU A 245 10.06 8.80 20.29
N TYR A 246 8.76 9.00 20.47
CA TYR A 246 7.95 9.79 19.54
C TYR A 246 8.37 11.26 19.56
N SER A 247 8.61 11.85 20.73
CA SER A 247 9.10 13.23 20.84
C SER A 247 10.44 13.43 20.14
N TYR A 248 11.35 12.45 20.30
CA TYR A 248 12.62 12.44 19.55
C TYR A 248 12.40 12.33 18.04
N ALA A 249 11.53 11.40 17.60
CA ALA A 249 11.21 11.19 16.19
C ALA A 249 10.58 12.43 15.56
N ASP A 250 9.71 13.16 16.27
CA ASP A 250 9.07 14.38 15.77
C ASP A 250 10.09 15.50 15.51
N ALA A 251 11.03 15.71 16.44
CA ALA A 251 12.11 16.67 16.27
C ALA A 251 13.02 16.31 15.08
N ALA A 252 13.47 15.06 14.99
CA ALA A 252 14.32 14.58 13.89
C ALA A 252 13.57 14.59 12.54
N PHE A 253 12.27 14.29 12.52
CA PHE A 253 11.43 14.40 11.33
C PHE A 253 11.33 15.84 10.85
N GLN A 254 11.11 16.79 11.77
CA GLN A 254 11.02 18.22 11.44
C GLN A 254 12.32 18.73 10.80
N GLU A 255 13.48 18.33 11.32
CA GLU A 255 14.78 18.69 10.74
C GLU A 255 14.92 18.15 9.30
N ARG A 256 14.61 16.86 9.08
CA ARG A 256 14.65 16.24 7.75
C ARG A 256 13.67 16.93 6.78
N LEU A 257 12.48 17.30 7.25
CA LEU A 257 11.48 17.98 6.45
C LEU A 257 11.93 19.41 6.07
N SER A 258 12.45 20.19 7.02
CA SER A 258 12.97 21.53 6.76
C SER A 258 14.14 21.49 5.77
N SER A 259 15.04 20.51 5.90
CA SER A 259 16.13 20.31 4.93
C SER A 259 15.61 19.98 3.53
N MET A 260 14.60 19.11 3.42
CA MET A 260 13.92 18.84 2.15
C MET A 260 13.33 20.11 1.55
N ILE A 261 12.54 20.88 2.32
CA ILE A 261 11.88 22.10 1.84
C ILE A 261 12.91 23.09 1.30
N GLN A 262 14.00 23.31 2.03
CA GLN A 262 15.07 24.21 1.62
C GLN A 262 15.73 23.78 0.31
N HIS A 263 15.97 22.47 0.13
CA HIS A 263 16.53 21.95 -1.13
C HIS A 263 15.51 22.01 -2.28
N LEU A 264 14.22 21.81 -2.00
CA LEU A 264 13.17 21.93 -3.02
C LEU A 264 13.09 23.34 -3.62
N HIS A 265 13.51 24.38 -2.89
CA HIS A 265 13.59 25.75 -3.42
C HIS A 265 14.58 25.90 -4.58
N ASP A 266 15.59 25.03 -4.69
CA ASP A 266 16.53 25.04 -5.82
C ASP A 266 15.85 24.62 -7.14
N PHE A 267 14.68 23.98 -7.05
CA PHE A 267 13.86 23.59 -8.21
C PHE A 267 12.78 24.62 -8.57
N ALA A 268 12.73 25.76 -7.86
CA ALA A 268 11.80 26.85 -8.15
C ALA A 268 12.31 27.71 -9.31
N LYS A 269 11.43 28.06 -10.25
CA LYS A 269 11.78 28.98 -11.35
C LYS A 269 11.90 30.41 -10.82
N PRO A 270 12.58 31.33 -11.55
CA PRO A 270 12.60 32.74 -11.21
C PRO A 270 11.17 33.29 -11.05
N GLY A 271 10.89 33.93 -9.91
CA GLY A 271 9.59 34.51 -9.59
C GLY A 271 8.55 33.55 -9.00
N GLU A 272 8.80 32.24 -8.93
CA GLU A 272 7.90 31.32 -8.24
C GLU A 272 8.01 31.41 -6.71
N PRO A 273 6.91 31.13 -5.97
CA PRO A 273 6.91 31.10 -4.51
C PRO A 273 7.90 30.08 -3.95
N ARG A 274 8.42 30.37 -2.76
CA ARG A 274 9.28 29.48 -1.96
C ARG A 274 8.66 29.36 -0.57
N PRO A 275 7.70 28.45 -0.38
CA PRO A 275 7.02 28.28 0.90
C PRO A 275 8.01 27.81 1.96
N GLU A 276 7.90 28.34 3.18
CA GLU A 276 8.76 27.96 4.31
C GLU A 276 8.29 26.66 4.96
N THR A 277 7.01 26.33 4.78
CA THR A 277 6.39 25.11 5.30
C THR A 277 5.59 24.38 4.22
N TRP A 278 5.40 23.08 4.40
CA TRP A 278 4.64 22.26 3.44
C TRP A 278 3.18 22.72 3.29
N ASP A 279 2.55 23.13 4.39
CA ASP A 279 1.12 23.45 4.44
C ASP A 279 0.79 24.89 4.01
N GLU A 280 1.79 25.76 3.88
CA GLU A 280 1.60 27.15 3.44
C GLU A 280 1.13 27.24 1.98
N ASP A 281 1.78 26.49 1.09
CA ASP A 281 1.38 26.35 -0.32
C ASP A 281 1.69 24.92 -0.81
N PRO A 282 0.78 23.96 -0.54
CA PRO A 282 0.97 22.56 -0.92
C PRO A 282 1.06 22.32 -2.42
N GLU A 283 0.46 23.18 -3.24
CA GLU A 283 0.46 23.04 -4.70
C GLU A 283 1.83 23.39 -5.28
N THR A 284 2.42 24.50 -4.82
CA THR A 284 3.80 24.84 -5.17
C THR A 284 4.76 23.78 -4.67
N MET A 285 4.62 23.32 -3.42
CA MET A 285 5.49 22.28 -2.87
C MET A 285 5.41 20.95 -3.65
N GLN A 286 4.22 20.55 -4.10
CA GLN A 286 4.09 19.39 -4.99
C GLN A 286 4.76 19.61 -6.34
N THR A 287 4.66 20.82 -6.90
CA THR A 287 5.31 21.17 -8.17
C THR A 287 6.84 21.08 -8.05
N LEU A 288 7.41 21.60 -6.96
CA LEU A 288 8.85 21.50 -6.70
C LEU A 288 9.27 20.04 -6.50
N LEU A 289 8.47 19.24 -5.79
CA LEU A 289 8.75 17.82 -5.59
C LEU A 289 8.70 17.00 -6.90
N ASP A 290 7.77 17.31 -7.83
CA ASP A 290 7.72 16.67 -9.16
C ASP A 290 8.94 17.03 -10.02
N ARG A 291 9.47 18.25 -9.88
CA ARG A 291 10.72 18.67 -10.55
C ARG A 291 11.95 17.98 -9.96
N HIS A 292 12.03 17.89 -8.63
CA HIS A 292 13.06 17.09 -7.97
C HIS A 292 12.99 15.61 -8.41
N TYR A 293 11.79 15.04 -8.51
CA TYR A 293 11.59 13.69 -9.05
C TYR A 293 12.09 13.59 -10.50
N THR A 294 11.78 14.58 -11.34
CA THR A 294 12.26 14.62 -12.73
C THR A 294 13.79 14.64 -12.80
N ASP A 295 14.45 15.43 -11.94
CA ASP A 295 15.91 15.47 -11.86
C ASP A 295 16.50 14.13 -11.38
N CYS A 296 15.91 13.51 -10.36
CA CYS A 296 16.29 12.17 -9.92
C CYS A 296 16.21 11.14 -11.06
N GLN A 297 15.19 11.20 -11.91
CA GLN A 297 15.07 10.31 -13.07
C GLN A 297 16.14 10.59 -14.13
N LYS A 298 16.56 11.85 -14.33
CA LYS A 298 17.66 12.21 -15.24
C LYS A 298 18.97 11.60 -14.77
N GLN A 299 19.24 11.66 -13.46
CA GLN A 299 20.44 11.09 -12.85
C GLN A 299 20.48 9.55 -12.96
N ARG A 300 19.31 8.88 -12.95
CA ARG A 300 19.22 7.41 -13.08
C ARG A 300 19.52 6.89 -14.49
N GLN A 301 19.42 7.74 -15.51
CA GLN A 301 19.71 7.41 -16.91
C GLN A 301 19.02 6.09 -17.37
N ILE A 302 17.74 5.93 -17.03
CA ILE A 302 16.98 4.73 -17.41
C ILE A 302 16.90 4.67 -18.95
N PRO A 303 17.32 3.56 -19.59
CA PRO A 303 17.24 3.43 -21.04
C PRO A 303 15.80 3.57 -21.55
N LEU A 304 15.63 4.33 -22.63
CA LEU A 304 14.35 4.45 -23.31
C LEU A 304 14.06 3.17 -24.11
N ALA A 305 12.80 2.72 -24.08
CA ALA A 305 12.31 1.55 -24.81
C ALA A 305 11.38 1.97 -25.95
N GLU A 306 11.45 1.28 -27.08
CA GLU A 306 10.54 1.48 -28.21
C GLU A 306 9.18 0.82 -28.00
N VAL A 307 9.17 -0.30 -27.27
CA VAL A 307 7.97 -1.09 -26.96
C VAL A 307 7.82 -1.19 -25.45
N ILE A 308 6.63 -0.85 -24.94
CA ILE A 308 6.34 -0.88 -23.51
C ILE A 308 5.04 -1.63 -23.26
N ARG A 309 5.10 -2.64 -22.39
CA ARG A 309 3.96 -3.35 -21.81
C ARG A 309 3.82 -2.94 -20.35
N VAL A 310 2.66 -2.42 -19.99
CA VAL A 310 2.26 -2.20 -18.61
C VAL A 310 1.16 -3.20 -18.28
N ASP A 311 1.48 -4.19 -17.47
CA ASP A 311 0.58 -5.26 -17.02
C ASP A 311 0.24 -5.18 -15.52
N PHE A 312 0.69 -4.10 -14.88
CA PHE A 312 0.62 -3.85 -13.45
C PHE A 312 1.29 -4.91 -12.56
N ALA A 313 2.05 -5.87 -13.10
CA ALA A 313 2.89 -6.79 -12.32
C ALA A 313 4.21 -6.13 -11.90
N HIS A 314 4.74 -5.29 -12.78
CA HIS A 314 6.00 -4.57 -12.60
C HIS A 314 5.84 -3.34 -11.68
N ALA A 315 6.97 -2.74 -11.32
CA ALA A 315 7.02 -1.45 -10.63
C ALA A 315 6.29 -0.36 -11.44
N LEU A 316 5.63 0.55 -10.73
CA LEU A 316 4.77 1.60 -11.27
C LEU A 316 5.30 2.98 -10.83
N SER A 317 5.71 3.76 -11.82
CA SER A 317 6.04 5.18 -11.68
C SER A 317 4.83 6.03 -12.05
N GLY A 318 4.57 7.07 -11.26
CA GLY A 318 3.35 7.87 -11.32
C GLY A 318 2.52 7.78 -10.02
N SER A 319 1.33 8.38 -10.05
CA SER A 319 0.47 8.59 -8.88
C SER A 319 -1.01 8.39 -9.18
N GLY A 320 -1.86 8.40 -8.15
CA GLY A 320 -3.30 8.20 -8.30
C GLY A 320 -3.72 6.77 -8.61
N TRP A 321 -3.02 5.76 -8.06
CA TRP A 321 -3.37 4.35 -8.24
C TRP A 321 -3.68 3.68 -6.90
N HIS A 322 -4.72 2.86 -6.88
CA HIS A 322 -4.96 1.93 -5.79
C HIS A 322 -4.00 0.73 -5.84
N HIS A 323 -4.06 -0.11 -4.81
CA HIS A 323 -3.27 -1.32 -4.72
C HIS A 323 -3.51 -2.26 -5.91
N ARG A 324 -2.48 -3.05 -6.22
CA ARG A 324 -2.50 -4.11 -7.24
C ARG A 324 -3.54 -5.17 -6.86
N GLU A 325 -4.43 -5.50 -7.80
CA GLU A 325 -5.43 -6.56 -7.67
C GLU A 325 -5.22 -7.62 -8.75
N LYS A 326 -5.75 -8.83 -8.53
CA LYS A 326 -5.68 -9.95 -9.49
C LYS A 326 -7.04 -10.21 -10.11
N VAL A 327 -7.06 -10.45 -11.41
CA VAL A 327 -8.22 -11.03 -12.06
C VAL A 327 -8.32 -12.50 -11.67
N ALA A 328 -9.49 -12.90 -11.15
CA ALA A 328 -9.68 -14.25 -10.61
C ALA A 328 -9.48 -15.38 -11.65
N VAL A 329 -9.79 -15.10 -12.93
CA VAL A 329 -9.84 -16.10 -13.99
C VAL A 329 -8.45 -16.50 -14.47
N ASP A 330 -7.58 -15.52 -14.75
CA ASP A 330 -6.28 -15.74 -15.40
C ASP A 330 -5.09 -15.33 -14.52
N GLN A 331 -5.35 -14.86 -13.28
CA GLN A 331 -4.34 -14.41 -12.32
C GLN A 331 -3.48 -13.22 -12.79
N THR A 332 -3.88 -12.54 -13.86
CA THR A 332 -3.25 -11.29 -14.31
C THR A 332 -3.56 -10.14 -13.37
N TYR A 333 -2.74 -9.09 -13.42
CA TYR A 333 -2.85 -7.95 -12.51
C TYR A 333 -3.57 -6.78 -13.14
N PHE A 334 -4.23 -5.98 -12.31
CA PHE A 334 -4.86 -4.72 -12.71
C PHE A 334 -4.80 -3.74 -11.55
N ARG A 335 -5.06 -2.45 -11.83
CA ARG A 335 -5.17 -1.41 -10.80
C ARG A 335 -6.33 -0.47 -11.08
N TRP A 336 -6.98 -0.02 -10.02
CA TRP A 336 -7.95 1.06 -10.08
C TRP A 336 -7.25 2.42 -10.05
N THR A 337 -7.73 3.35 -10.87
CA THR A 337 -7.42 4.79 -10.72
C THR A 337 -8.14 5.37 -9.51
N GLY A 338 -7.53 6.36 -8.87
CA GLY A 338 -8.05 7.05 -7.68
C GLY A 338 -7.02 7.19 -6.55
N PRO A 339 -7.35 7.89 -5.45
CA PRO A 339 -8.70 8.38 -5.09
C PRO A 339 -9.13 9.68 -5.77
N SER A 340 -8.19 10.45 -6.32
CA SER A 340 -8.47 11.65 -7.12
C SER A 340 -9.01 11.29 -8.51
N THR A 341 -9.43 12.30 -9.26
CA THR A 341 -9.88 12.17 -10.65
C THR A 341 -8.75 12.00 -11.66
N THR A 342 -7.49 12.02 -11.20
CA THR A 342 -6.30 12.04 -12.04
C THR A 342 -5.33 10.95 -11.61
N SER A 343 -4.88 10.14 -12.56
CA SER A 343 -3.83 9.13 -12.37
C SER A 343 -2.74 9.32 -13.42
N THR A 344 -1.49 9.30 -13.01
CA THR A 344 -0.34 9.44 -13.91
C THR A 344 0.45 8.14 -14.01
N LEU A 345 1.04 7.89 -15.16
CA LEU A 345 1.91 6.76 -15.44
C LEU A 345 3.11 7.27 -16.22
N ASP A 346 4.28 7.16 -15.61
CA ASP A 346 5.54 7.63 -16.17
C ASP A 346 6.32 6.44 -16.73
N VAL A 347 6.67 6.48 -18.01
CA VAL A 347 7.37 5.38 -18.69
C VAL A 347 8.56 5.87 -19.51
N PRO A 348 9.68 5.13 -19.55
CA PRO A 348 10.87 5.50 -20.32
C PRO A 348 10.67 5.15 -21.80
N LEU A 349 9.85 5.91 -22.52
CA LEU A 349 9.49 5.65 -23.92
C LEU A 349 10.42 6.38 -24.90
N SER A 350 10.83 5.69 -25.97
CA SER A 350 11.57 6.28 -27.09
C SER A 350 10.72 7.32 -27.83
N GLN A 351 11.34 8.44 -28.21
CA GLN A 351 10.68 9.59 -28.85
C GLN A 351 10.93 9.63 -30.37
N GLN A 352 11.40 8.52 -30.97
CA GLN A 352 11.89 8.51 -32.35
C GLN A 352 10.80 8.35 -33.41
N ALA A 353 9.61 7.89 -33.03
CA ALA A 353 8.52 7.59 -33.96
C ALA A 353 7.16 7.85 -33.31
N ASP A 354 6.13 7.99 -34.14
CA ASP A 354 4.75 7.98 -33.69
C ASP A 354 4.44 6.64 -33.03
N VAL A 355 3.67 6.67 -31.95
CA VAL A 355 3.32 5.45 -31.21
C VAL A 355 1.82 5.22 -31.16
N ARG A 356 1.44 3.95 -31.25
CA ARG A 356 0.10 3.45 -30.96
C ARG A 356 0.06 3.02 -29.49
N VAL A 357 -0.85 3.64 -28.74
CA VAL A 357 -1.11 3.31 -27.33
C VAL A 357 -2.44 2.61 -27.27
N THR A 358 -2.44 1.35 -26.84
CA THR A 358 -3.65 0.54 -26.68
C THR A 358 -3.79 0.12 -25.23
N PHE A 359 -4.95 0.29 -24.62
CA PHE A 359 -5.15 -0.15 -23.23
C PHE A 359 -6.56 -0.69 -22.99
N ARG A 360 -6.67 -1.50 -21.93
CA ARG A 360 -7.93 -2.11 -21.53
C ARG A 360 -8.38 -1.62 -20.16
N VAL A 361 -9.63 -1.18 -20.11
CA VAL A 361 -10.41 -1.02 -18.89
C VAL A 361 -11.26 -2.27 -18.70
N ILE A 362 -11.23 -2.87 -17.52
CA ILE A 362 -12.03 -4.07 -17.20
C ILE A 362 -13.18 -3.78 -16.25
N ASN A 363 -13.23 -2.59 -15.65
CA ASN A 363 -14.30 -2.23 -14.73
C ASN A 363 -14.38 -0.72 -14.48
N ALA A 364 -15.56 -0.27 -14.06
CA ALA A 364 -15.85 1.09 -13.58
C ALA A 364 -17.03 1.02 -12.60
N VAL A 365 -17.04 1.88 -11.58
CA VAL A 365 -18.14 1.90 -10.58
C VAL A 365 -19.47 2.31 -11.21
N GLU A 366 -19.43 3.18 -12.22
CA GLU A 366 -20.58 3.53 -13.05
C GLU A 366 -20.17 3.78 -14.50
N SER A 367 -21.15 3.75 -15.41
CA SER A 367 -20.90 4.04 -16.83
C SER A 367 -20.44 5.47 -17.06
N GLY A 368 -20.98 6.45 -16.32
CA GLY A 368 -20.62 7.86 -16.47
C GLY A 368 -19.13 8.15 -16.25
N ILE A 369 -18.48 7.41 -15.33
CA ILE A 369 -17.04 7.54 -15.07
C ILE A 369 -16.22 7.10 -16.29
N ILE A 370 -16.48 5.91 -16.84
CA ILE A 370 -15.74 5.40 -18.01
C ILE A 370 -16.09 6.16 -19.29
N ASP A 371 -17.30 6.73 -19.38
CA ASP A 371 -17.70 7.60 -20.48
C ASP A 371 -16.95 8.94 -20.47
N SER A 372 -16.48 9.38 -19.30
CA SER A 372 -15.67 10.60 -19.11
C SER A 372 -14.16 10.38 -19.21
N LEU A 373 -13.70 9.14 -19.45
CA LEU A 373 -12.27 8.82 -19.47
C LEU A 373 -11.55 9.58 -20.60
N SER A 374 -10.56 10.38 -20.23
CA SER A 374 -9.64 11.06 -21.14
C SER A 374 -8.20 10.62 -20.92
N LEU A 375 -7.38 10.81 -21.95
CA LEU A 375 -5.93 10.63 -21.90
C LEU A 375 -5.24 11.92 -22.31
N SER A 376 -4.19 12.28 -21.57
CA SER A 376 -3.19 13.26 -21.99
C SER A 376 -1.81 12.64 -22.00
N VAL A 377 -0.95 13.07 -22.92
CA VAL A 377 0.46 12.72 -23.00
C VAL A 377 1.28 13.99 -22.86
N ASN A 378 2.22 14.02 -21.92
CA ASN A 378 3.03 15.21 -21.59
C ASN A 378 2.17 16.48 -21.50
N ASP A 379 1.08 16.37 -20.74
CA ASP A 379 0.14 17.46 -20.46
C ASP A 379 -0.72 17.92 -21.67
N THR A 380 -0.58 17.28 -22.83
CA THR A 380 -1.41 17.53 -24.04
C THR A 380 -2.47 16.45 -24.23
N HIS A 381 -3.72 16.85 -24.46
CA HIS A 381 -4.82 15.90 -24.67
C HIS A 381 -4.66 15.10 -25.98
N VAL A 382 -4.95 13.79 -25.92
CA VAL A 382 -4.93 12.90 -27.09
C VAL A 382 -6.28 12.22 -27.26
N ALA A 383 -6.76 12.17 -28.50
CA ALA A 383 -8.03 11.55 -28.83
C ALA A 383 -8.00 10.02 -28.61
N LEU A 384 -8.99 9.50 -27.86
CA LEU A 384 -9.18 8.08 -27.64
C LEU A 384 -10.22 7.49 -28.59
N ALA A 385 -9.79 6.55 -29.44
CA ALA A 385 -10.68 5.71 -30.22
C ALA A 385 -11.13 4.49 -29.40
N LEU A 386 -12.43 4.23 -29.36
CA LEU A 386 -12.98 3.02 -28.74
C LEU A 386 -12.93 1.87 -29.75
N LEU A 387 -12.07 0.88 -29.51
CA LEU A 387 -11.95 -0.30 -30.39
C LEU A 387 -13.05 -1.34 -30.12
N ASP A 388 -13.40 -1.54 -28.84
CA ASP A 388 -14.36 -2.58 -28.44
C ASP A 388 -15.02 -2.25 -27.10
N GLY A 389 -16.16 -2.88 -26.83
CA GLY A 389 -16.85 -2.80 -25.53
C GLY A 389 -17.84 -1.66 -25.40
N LYS A 390 -18.31 -1.08 -26.52
CA LYS A 390 -19.29 0.02 -26.55
C LYS A 390 -20.52 -0.33 -25.71
N GLY A 391 -20.89 0.58 -24.80
CA GLY A 391 -22.04 0.41 -23.89
C GLY A 391 -21.79 -0.56 -22.73
N THR A 392 -20.57 -1.05 -22.54
CA THR A 392 -20.17 -1.91 -21.41
C THR A 392 -19.11 -1.21 -20.56
N VAL A 393 -18.80 -1.78 -19.39
CA VAL A 393 -17.71 -1.31 -18.49
C VAL A 393 -16.35 -1.94 -18.82
N VAL A 394 -16.31 -2.90 -19.74
CA VAL A 394 -15.08 -3.50 -20.25
C VAL A 394 -14.82 -2.89 -21.62
N ARG A 395 -13.79 -2.06 -21.75
CA ARG A 395 -13.53 -1.32 -22.99
C ARG A 395 -12.06 -1.41 -23.35
N THR A 396 -11.80 -1.47 -24.66
CA THR A 396 -10.44 -1.36 -25.20
C THR A 396 -10.36 -0.06 -25.98
N TYR A 397 -9.38 0.77 -25.62
CA TYR A 397 -9.13 2.07 -26.22
C TYR A 397 -7.81 2.06 -26.97
N GLN A 398 -7.72 2.91 -28.00
CA GLN A 398 -6.50 3.16 -28.75
C GLN A 398 -6.32 4.66 -28.97
N ALA A 399 -5.09 5.14 -28.87
CA ALA A 399 -4.66 6.45 -29.31
C ALA A 399 -3.45 6.30 -30.23
N VAL A 400 -3.34 7.18 -31.22
CA VAL A 400 -2.09 7.42 -31.94
C VAL A 400 -1.50 8.70 -31.38
N VAL A 401 -0.28 8.62 -30.87
CA VAL A 401 0.44 9.73 -30.26
C VAL A 401 1.57 10.12 -31.21
N PRO A 402 1.50 11.31 -31.84
CA PRO A 402 2.59 11.82 -32.68
C PRO A 402 3.87 11.98 -31.87
N LYS A 403 5.02 11.74 -32.49
CA LYS A 403 6.34 11.88 -31.84
C LYS A 403 6.55 13.27 -31.23
N GLU A 404 5.97 14.31 -31.82
CA GLU A 404 6.09 15.69 -31.32
C GLU A 404 5.44 15.87 -29.93
N LEU A 405 4.47 15.02 -29.57
CA LEU A 405 3.89 15.01 -28.22
C LEU A 405 4.71 14.17 -27.22
N LEU A 406 5.61 13.32 -27.70
CA LEU A 406 6.50 12.52 -26.85
C LEU A 406 7.70 13.34 -26.37
N GLU A 407 8.13 14.33 -27.14
CA GLU A 407 9.20 15.27 -26.78
C GLU A 407 8.83 16.08 -25.52
N SER A 408 9.72 16.07 -24.53
CA SER A 408 9.51 16.76 -23.25
C SER A 408 10.84 16.99 -22.52
N ASP A 409 10.88 17.99 -21.63
CA ASP A 409 12.00 18.23 -20.71
C ASP A 409 12.19 17.11 -19.67
N ARG A 410 11.21 16.21 -19.55
CA ARG A 410 11.23 15.03 -18.67
C ARG A 410 11.97 13.87 -19.35
N PRO A 411 12.76 13.06 -18.62
CA PRO A 411 13.46 11.88 -19.16
C PRO A 411 12.52 10.66 -19.35
N PHE A 412 11.21 10.88 -19.31
CA PHE A 412 10.16 9.88 -19.44
C PHE A 412 8.92 10.53 -20.06
N THR A 413 8.06 9.71 -20.68
CA THR A 413 6.75 10.13 -21.15
C THR A 413 5.73 9.94 -20.03
N ARG A 414 4.98 11.00 -19.72
CA ARG A 414 3.89 10.95 -18.73
C ARG A 414 2.55 10.77 -19.42
N PHE A 415 1.89 9.66 -19.14
CA PHE A 415 0.50 9.40 -19.49
C PHE A 415 -0.40 9.80 -18.32
N THR A 416 -1.38 10.65 -18.57
CA THR A 416 -2.33 11.07 -17.54
C THR A 416 -3.73 10.62 -17.92
N PHE A 417 -4.32 9.76 -17.10
CA PHE A 417 -5.69 9.30 -17.20
C PHE A 417 -6.56 10.18 -16.30
N GLN A 418 -7.62 10.77 -16.87
CA GLN A 418 -8.57 11.57 -16.09
C GLN A 418 -9.99 11.07 -16.26
N VAL A 419 -10.77 11.20 -15.19
CA VAL A 419 -12.20 10.92 -15.14
C VAL A 419 -12.91 12.11 -14.50
N ALA A 420 -14.18 12.35 -14.83
CA ALA A 420 -14.91 13.49 -14.28
C ALA A 420 -15.15 13.38 -12.77
N GLN A 421 -15.23 12.16 -12.23
CA GLN A 421 -15.41 11.89 -10.80
C GLN A 421 -14.87 10.51 -10.42
N THR A 422 -14.58 10.33 -9.13
CA THR A 422 -14.40 9.03 -8.50
C THR A 422 -15.58 8.74 -7.56
N ARG A 423 -15.90 7.45 -7.37
CA ARG A 423 -17.00 7.03 -6.50
C ARG A 423 -16.61 5.80 -5.70
N SER A 424 -17.12 5.70 -4.48
CA SER A 424 -17.03 4.46 -3.72
C SER A 424 -18.19 3.51 -4.06
N PRO A 425 -17.95 2.20 -4.22
CA PRO A 425 -19.02 1.23 -4.41
C PRO A 425 -20.07 1.25 -3.28
N ARG A 426 -19.66 1.62 -2.06
CA ARG A 426 -20.56 1.83 -0.91
C ARG A 426 -21.48 3.04 -1.08
N ASP A 427 -21.07 4.07 -1.81
CA ASP A 427 -21.87 5.28 -2.03
C ASP A 427 -23.09 4.96 -2.91
N GLN A 428 -22.97 3.97 -3.79
CA GLN A 428 -24.09 3.47 -4.61
C GLN A 428 -24.99 2.49 -3.85
N GLU A 429 -24.38 1.62 -3.05
CA GLU A 429 -25.07 0.49 -2.43
C GLU A 429 -24.54 0.33 -1.00
N SER A 430 -25.32 0.72 -0.01
CA SER A 430 -24.89 0.85 1.40
C SER A 430 -24.38 -0.43 2.07
N TRP A 431 -24.67 -1.61 1.48
CA TRP A 431 -24.18 -2.92 1.93
C TRP A 431 -22.78 -3.25 1.42
N GLN A 432 -22.24 -2.53 0.44
CA GLN A 432 -20.86 -2.71 0.01
C GLN A 432 -19.90 -2.18 1.07
N SER A 433 -18.81 -2.90 1.29
CA SER A 433 -17.78 -2.53 2.27
C SER A 433 -16.63 -1.72 1.69
N ASP A 434 -16.50 -1.67 0.36
CA ASP A 434 -15.43 -0.93 -0.30
C ASP A 434 -15.73 0.57 -0.26
N MET A 435 -14.88 1.31 0.44
CA MET A 435 -14.97 2.77 0.63
C MET A 435 -13.94 3.53 -0.21
N ARG A 436 -13.17 2.83 -1.04
CA ARG A 436 -12.19 3.48 -1.93
C ARG A 436 -12.93 4.34 -2.94
N GLN A 437 -12.45 5.55 -3.17
CA GLN A 437 -12.91 6.37 -4.29
C GLN A 437 -12.25 5.82 -5.57
N LEU A 438 -13.03 5.19 -6.44
CA LEU A 438 -12.54 4.48 -7.62
C LEU A 438 -12.96 5.20 -8.91
N GLY A 439 -12.03 5.30 -9.86
CA GLY A 439 -12.32 5.69 -11.24
C GLY A 439 -12.56 4.46 -12.12
N VAL A 440 -11.56 4.11 -12.94
CA VAL A 440 -11.57 2.95 -13.84
C VAL A 440 -10.53 1.91 -13.41
N ALA A 441 -10.81 0.63 -13.66
CA ALA A 441 -9.87 -0.46 -13.45
C ALA A 441 -9.10 -0.73 -14.74
N LEU A 442 -7.84 -0.29 -14.80
CA LEU A 442 -6.95 -0.52 -15.93
C LEU A 442 -6.28 -1.88 -15.77
N HIS A 443 -6.35 -2.70 -16.81
CA HIS A 443 -5.83 -4.08 -16.83
C HIS A 443 -4.45 -4.16 -17.47
N TRP A 444 -4.27 -3.52 -18.62
CA TRP A 444 -2.96 -3.38 -19.25
C TRP A 444 -2.95 -2.19 -20.19
N MET A 445 -1.75 -1.76 -20.56
CA MET A 445 -1.46 -0.80 -21.62
C MET A 445 -0.26 -1.28 -22.43
N ASP A 446 -0.38 -1.22 -23.75
CA ASP A 446 0.64 -1.52 -24.75
C ASP A 446 0.99 -0.24 -25.49
N ILE A 447 2.29 -0.03 -25.72
CA ILE A 447 2.81 1.07 -26.52
C ILE A 447 3.77 0.48 -27.56
N HIS A 448 3.48 0.75 -28.83
CA HIS A 448 4.28 0.28 -29.97
C HIS A 448 4.47 1.40 -31.01
N PRO A 449 5.57 1.43 -31.76
CA PRO A 449 5.69 2.28 -32.94
C PRO A 449 4.57 1.97 -33.94
N VAL A 450 4.00 3.00 -34.58
CA VAL A 450 2.89 2.82 -35.55
C VAL A 450 3.30 1.97 -36.76
N GLU A 451 4.58 2.01 -37.13
CA GLU A 451 5.17 1.28 -38.27
C GLU A 451 5.31 -0.23 -38.02
N MET A 452 5.25 -0.69 -36.76
CA MET A 452 5.25 -2.12 -36.47
C MET A 452 3.88 -2.72 -36.85
N THR A 453 3.89 -3.76 -37.68
CA THR A 453 2.70 -4.49 -38.12
C THR A 453 2.04 -5.22 -36.94
N ASP A 454 0.70 -5.29 -36.95
CA ASP A 454 -0.19 -5.78 -35.87
C ASP A 454 -0.03 -7.29 -35.56
N ASP A 455 1.13 -7.72 -35.07
CA ASP A 455 1.35 -9.12 -34.64
C ASP A 455 1.16 -9.32 -33.13
N HIS A 456 0.59 -8.32 -32.43
CA HIS A 456 0.25 -8.42 -31.02
C HIS A 456 -1.24 -8.76 -30.85
N PRO A 457 -1.60 -10.04 -30.58
CA PRO A 457 -2.99 -10.42 -30.43
C PRO A 457 -3.59 -9.71 -29.21
N ILE A 458 -4.58 -8.84 -29.43
CA ILE A 458 -5.45 -8.33 -28.36
C ILE A 458 -6.13 -9.55 -27.72
N PRO A 459 -5.88 -9.87 -26.43
CA PRO A 459 -6.47 -11.06 -25.82
C PRO A 459 -8.00 -10.98 -25.91
N PRO A 460 -8.72 -11.99 -26.42
CA PRO A 460 -10.15 -11.85 -26.71
C PRO A 460 -10.97 -11.50 -25.45
N LEU A 461 -11.93 -10.58 -25.59
CA LEU A 461 -12.81 -10.12 -24.50
C LEU A 461 -13.58 -11.25 -23.78
N THR A 462 -13.74 -12.41 -24.43
CA THR A 462 -14.55 -13.53 -23.95
C THR A 462 -14.07 -14.12 -22.62
N GLN A 463 -12.81 -13.92 -22.23
CA GLN A 463 -12.27 -14.41 -20.96
C GLN A 463 -12.75 -13.59 -19.73
N TYR A 464 -13.15 -12.33 -19.91
CA TYR A 464 -13.55 -11.43 -18.82
C TYR A 464 -15.08 -11.24 -18.71
N LYS A 465 -15.87 -11.91 -19.56
CA LYS A 465 -17.34 -11.91 -19.51
C LYS A 465 -17.92 -12.42 -18.18
N ASN A 466 -17.08 -12.98 -17.30
CA ASN A 466 -17.45 -13.49 -15.97
C ASN A 466 -17.09 -12.56 -14.81
N VAL A 467 -16.60 -11.34 -15.04
CA VAL A 467 -16.61 -10.33 -13.97
C VAL A 467 -18.05 -9.84 -13.87
N ALA A 468 -18.84 -10.51 -13.03
CA ALA A 468 -20.26 -10.22 -12.86
C ALA A 468 -20.46 -8.72 -12.65
N THR A 469 -21.10 -8.05 -13.61
CA THR A 469 -21.44 -6.64 -13.43
C THR A 469 -22.53 -6.55 -12.37
N VAL A 470 -22.64 -5.40 -11.69
CA VAL A 470 -23.77 -5.10 -10.79
C VAL A 470 -25.12 -5.29 -11.50
N ARG A 471 -25.16 -5.10 -12.83
CA ARG A 471 -26.33 -5.35 -13.70
C ARG A 471 -26.63 -6.84 -13.86
N ASP A 472 -25.61 -7.68 -14.00
CA ASP A 472 -25.76 -9.13 -14.06
C ASP A 472 -26.21 -9.71 -12.71
N LEU A 473 -25.69 -9.19 -11.60
CA LEU A 473 -26.16 -9.49 -10.25
C LEU A 473 -27.61 -9.03 -10.03
N LYS A 474 -28.02 -7.86 -10.55
CA LYS A 474 -29.41 -7.37 -10.51
C LYS A 474 -30.36 -8.25 -11.34
N ARG A 475 -29.95 -8.71 -12.53
CA ARG A 475 -30.72 -9.68 -13.34
C ARG A 475 -30.84 -11.05 -12.66
N LEU A 476 -29.77 -11.53 -12.02
CA LEU A 476 -29.78 -12.78 -11.26
C LEU A 476 -30.67 -12.68 -10.01
N ARG A 477 -30.65 -11.53 -9.33
CA ARG A 477 -31.46 -11.23 -8.13
C ARG A 477 -32.96 -11.24 -8.42
N HIS A 478 -33.36 -10.81 -9.61
CA HIS A 478 -34.77 -10.78 -10.04
C HIS A 478 -35.30 -12.15 -10.47
N ARG A 479 -34.41 -13.04 -10.96
CA ARG A 479 -34.76 -14.39 -11.42
C ARG A 479 -34.73 -15.46 -10.33
N LEU A 480 -33.99 -15.27 -9.25
CA LEU A 480 -33.82 -16.30 -8.21
C LEU A 480 -34.79 -16.08 -7.03
N ARG A 481 -35.78 -16.98 -6.87
CA ARG A 481 -36.59 -17.09 -5.65
C ARG A 481 -35.66 -17.47 -4.47
N ARG A 482 -36.05 -17.11 -3.23
CA ARG A 482 -35.22 -17.23 -2.01
C ARG A 482 -34.47 -18.56 -1.86
N ARG A 483 -35.05 -19.68 -2.31
CA ARG A 483 -34.48 -21.03 -2.23
C ARG A 483 -33.36 -21.28 -3.24
N ASP A 484 -33.39 -20.62 -4.40
CA ASP A 484 -32.39 -20.74 -5.46
C ASP A 484 -31.18 -19.84 -5.22
N ARG A 485 -31.35 -18.75 -4.46
CA ARG A 485 -30.22 -17.93 -3.96
C ARG A 485 -29.24 -18.73 -3.11
N LEU A 486 -29.75 -19.59 -2.22
CA LEU A 486 -28.90 -20.41 -1.36
C LEU A 486 -28.14 -21.47 -2.18
N LYS A 487 -28.81 -22.13 -3.14
CA LYS A 487 -28.18 -23.10 -4.04
C LYS A 487 -27.13 -22.46 -4.95
N TYR A 488 -27.38 -21.25 -5.45
CA TYR A 488 -26.44 -20.52 -6.28
C TYR A 488 -25.20 -20.09 -5.48
N LEU A 489 -25.37 -19.51 -4.28
CA LEU A 489 -24.25 -19.15 -3.39
C LEU A 489 -23.35 -20.35 -3.05
N ILE A 490 -23.95 -21.53 -2.79
CA ILE A 490 -23.22 -22.77 -2.52
C ILE A 490 -22.42 -23.25 -3.75
N LYS A 491 -22.88 -22.91 -4.96
CA LYS A 491 -22.26 -23.35 -6.22
C LYS A 491 -21.16 -22.41 -6.69
N THR A 492 -21.25 -21.10 -6.41
CA THR A 492 -20.36 -20.06 -6.94
C THR A 492 -19.32 -19.52 -5.96
N THR A 493 -19.41 -19.85 -4.66
CA THR A 493 -18.42 -19.40 -3.66
C THR A 493 -17.53 -20.56 -3.20
N PRO A 494 -16.21 -20.54 -3.49
CA PRO A 494 -15.26 -21.53 -2.99
C PRO A 494 -15.28 -21.58 -1.44
N GLY A 495 -15.37 -22.78 -0.86
CA GLY A 495 -15.38 -23.01 0.60
C GLY A 495 -16.75 -23.21 1.25
N LEU A 496 -17.85 -22.71 0.65
CA LEU A 496 -19.21 -22.78 1.22
C LEU A 496 -19.86 -24.19 1.15
N ARG A 497 -19.36 -25.07 0.29
CA ARG A 497 -19.84 -26.47 0.20
C ARG A 497 -19.54 -27.27 1.47
N SER A 498 -18.42 -27.00 2.13
CA SER A 498 -18.03 -27.71 3.37
C SER A 498 -18.98 -27.35 4.52
N LEU A 499 -19.23 -26.04 4.72
CA LEU A 499 -20.15 -25.48 5.72
C LEU A 499 -21.60 -25.95 5.51
N TYR A 500 -22.08 -26.01 4.27
CA TYR A 500 -23.43 -26.51 3.98
C TYR A 500 -23.59 -28.01 4.31
N SER A 501 -22.54 -28.81 4.10
CA SER A 501 -22.53 -30.24 4.46
C SER A 501 -22.53 -30.47 5.99
N VAL A 502 -21.98 -29.53 6.76
CA VAL A 502 -22.01 -29.53 8.23
C VAL A 502 -23.38 -29.07 8.72
N TYR A 503 -23.93 -27.97 8.17
CA TYR A 503 -25.28 -27.48 8.48
C TYR A 503 -26.37 -28.52 8.24
N LYS A 504 -26.30 -29.26 7.12
CA LYS A 504 -27.26 -30.34 6.79
C LYS A 504 -27.14 -31.55 7.73
N ARG A 505 -25.97 -31.77 8.33
CA ARG A 505 -25.75 -32.82 9.34
C ARG A 505 -26.22 -32.38 10.73
N MET A 506 -26.11 -31.10 11.06
CA MET A 506 -26.59 -30.54 12.32
C MET A 506 -28.12 -30.36 12.38
N THR A 507 -28.79 -30.23 11.24
CA THR A 507 -30.25 -30.03 11.15
C THR A 507 -31.04 -31.32 10.86
N ALA A 508 -30.34 -32.47 10.80
CA ALA A 508 -30.92 -33.79 10.60
C ALA A 508 -30.96 -34.63 11.90
N ARG A 509 -30.83 -33.99 13.07
CA ARG A 509 -31.10 -34.57 14.39
C ARG A 509 -32.28 -33.87 15.03
#